data_AF-A0A8J8P9J5-F1
#
_entry.id   AF-A0A8J8P9J5-F1
#
_cell.length_a   1.000
_cell.length_b   1.000
_cell.length_c   1.000
_cell.angle_alpha   90.00
_cell.angle_beta   90.00
_cell.angle_gamma   90.00
#
_symmetry.space_group_name_H-M   'P 1'
#
loop_
_entity.id
_entity.type
_entity.pdbx_description
1 polymer ?
#
loop_
_entity_poly.entity_id
_entity_poly.type
_entity_poly.pdbx_seq_one_letter_code
_entity_poly.pdbx_strand_id
1 'polypeptide(L)'
;MSDGPPEEVILRKFVYGLADADGDVDVLTAVEQAIDRLDELEAENRRLRQRVEEAERKSSNALGVAKAHDDGVRADGSPSKVEQARLKARNELVRKTLLGSTGTEGAQVTVAEVQDMCRPELDVKYQTVKDAFAHLTSKWDTFTLGETADGNRSLQCAEDALRHDLVGAVEEDLGRDDLTKGLISSGGGGGGR
;
A
#
# COMPACT_ATOMS: atom_id res chain seq x y z
N MET A 1 36.53 14.11 -37.25
CA MET A 1 36.38 15.06 -36.13
C MET A 1 35.51 14.37 -35.11
N SER A 2 36.14 13.83 -34.06
CA SER A 2 35.44 13.07 -33.03
C SER A 2 34.82 14.06 -32.06
N ASP A 3 33.49 14.05 -31.95
CA ASP A 3 32.76 14.69 -30.87
C ASP A 3 33.12 13.91 -29.60
N GLY A 4 33.90 14.52 -28.70
CA GLY A 4 34.24 13.91 -27.42
C GLY A 4 32.97 13.71 -26.58
N PRO A 5 32.94 12.74 -25.65
CA PRO A 5 31.77 12.51 -24.81
C PRO A 5 31.38 13.80 -24.08
N PRO A 6 30.06 14.05 -23.86
CA PRO A 6 29.54 15.32 -23.34
C PRO A 6 30.16 15.76 -22.00
N GLU A 7 30.73 14.82 -21.25
CA GLU A 7 31.48 15.03 -20.01
C GLU A 7 32.75 15.88 -20.21
N GLU A 8 33.46 15.71 -21.34
CA GLU A 8 34.72 16.42 -21.64
C GLU A 8 34.48 17.92 -21.93
N VAL A 9 33.32 18.24 -22.50
CA VAL A 9 32.87 19.61 -22.77
C VAL A 9 32.46 20.33 -21.48
N ILE A 10 31.82 19.61 -20.55
CA ILE A 10 31.41 20.14 -19.24
C ILE A 10 32.64 20.42 -18.38
N LEU A 11 33.60 19.49 -18.33
CA LEU A 11 34.86 19.67 -17.61
C LEU A 11 35.67 20.84 -18.16
N ARG A 12 35.76 21.00 -19.50
CA ARG A 12 36.42 22.17 -20.10
C ARG A 12 35.73 23.48 -19.71
N LYS A 13 34.39 23.57 -19.79
CA LYS A 13 33.68 24.80 -19.40
C LYS A 13 33.87 25.14 -17.91
N PHE A 14 33.93 24.13 -17.05
CA PHE A 14 34.18 24.33 -15.62
C PHE A 14 35.60 24.84 -15.36
N VAL A 15 36.61 24.25 -16.00
CA VAL A 15 38.01 24.68 -15.89
C VAL A 15 38.23 26.07 -16.48
N TYR A 16 37.64 26.39 -17.64
CA TYR A 16 37.72 27.74 -18.22
C TYR A 16 36.96 28.79 -17.39
N GLY A 17 35.84 28.42 -16.78
CA GLY A 17 35.09 29.30 -15.87
C GLY A 17 35.83 29.59 -14.56
N LEU A 18 36.72 28.70 -14.11
CA LEU A 18 37.60 28.90 -12.96
C LEU A 18 38.83 29.76 -13.30
N ALA A 19 39.35 29.67 -14.54
CA ALA A 19 40.52 30.41 -14.98
C ALA A 19 40.24 31.90 -15.31
N ASP A 20 38.98 32.26 -15.64
CA ASP A 20 38.57 33.66 -15.89
C ASP A 20 38.28 34.46 -14.59
N ALA A 21 38.35 33.82 -13.42
CA ALA A 21 38.20 34.49 -12.12
C ALA A 21 39.53 35.15 -11.70
N ASP A 22 39.76 36.34 -12.23
CA ASP A 22 40.81 37.33 -11.94
C ASP A 22 41.63 37.10 -10.65
N GLY A 23 42.89 36.66 -10.80
CA GLY A 23 43.90 36.50 -9.74
C GLY A 23 44.58 35.13 -9.81
N ASP A 24 45.88 35.09 -9.49
CA ASP A 24 46.80 33.93 -9.41
C ASP A 24 46.31 32.79 -8.47
N VAL A 25 45.09 32.29 -8.65
CA VAL A 25 44.61 31.06 -8.04
C VAL A 25 45.07 29.94 -8.94
N ASP A 26 46.10 29.23 -8.47
CA ASP A 26 46.60 28.03 -9.11
C ASP A 26 45.41 27.09 -9.42
N VAL A 27 45.25 26.75 -10.70
CA VAL A 27 44.20 25.84 -11.17
C VAL A 27 44.24 24.52 -10.38
N LEU A 28 45.44 24.11 -9.93
CA LEU A 28 45.60 22.97 -9.04
C LEU A 28 44.87 23.18 -7.71
N THR A 29 45.02 24.35 -7.07
CA THR A 29 44.31 24.70 -5.84
C THR A 29 42.79 24.72 -6.04
N ALA A 30 42.29 25.22 -7.17
CA ALA A 30 40.86 25.21 -7.47
C ALA A 30 40.32 23.78 -7.69
N VAL A 31 41.10 22.92 -8.36
CA VAL A 31 40.76 21.50 -8.55
C VAL A 31 40.81 20.74 -7.22
N GLU A 32 41.80 20.98 -6.38
CA GLU A 32 41.89 20.42 -5.02
C GLU A 32 40.66 20.80 -4.18
N GLN A 33 40.27 22.09 -4.18
CA GLN A 33 39.06 22.53 -3.49
C GLN A 33 37.77 21.88 -4.04
N ALA A 34 37.71 21.66 -5.36
CA ALA A 34 36.58 20.98 -5.97
C ALA A 34 36.52 19.50 -5.59
N ILE A 35 37.68 18.83 -5.50
CA ILE A 35 37.79 17.44 -5.03
C ILE A 35 37.36 17.36 -3.56
N ASP A 36 37.89 18.23 -2.69
CA ASP A 36 37.53 18.27 -1.27
C ASP A 36 36.02 18.46 -1.07
N ARG A 37 35.41 19.35 -1.88
CA ARG A 37 33.96 19.58 -1.84
C ARG A 37 33.16 18.38 -2.36
N LEU A 38 33.66 17.68 -3.37
CA LEU A 38 33.03 16.48 -3.90
C LEU A 38 33.06 15.35 -2.87
N ASP A 39 34.20 15.15 -2.20
CA ASP A 39 34.36 14.19 -1.10
C ASP A 39 33.41 14.49 0.07
N GLU A 40 33.24 15.77 0.42
CA GLU A 40 32.28 16.20 1.44
C GLU A 40 30.83 15.88 1.03
N LEU A 41 30.46 16.20 -0.21
CA LEU A 41 29.12 15.91 -0.75
C LEU A 41 28.84 14.41 -0.83
N GLU A 42 29.82 13.59 -1.19
CA GLU A 42 29.70 12.14 -1.19
C GLU A 42 29.52 11.58 0.22
N ALA A 43 30.27 12.11 1.20
CA ALA A 43 30.11 11.76 2.60
C ALA A 43 28.71 12.13 3.13
N GLU A 44 28.22 13.32 2.79
CA GLU A 44 26.87 13.76 3.13
C GLU A 44 25.80 12.87 2.46
N ASN A 45 25.96 12.52 1.19
CA ASN A 45 25.03 11.65 0.47
C ASN A 45 24.95 10.26 1.11
N ARG A 46 26.10 9.66 1.47
CA ARG A 46 26.15 8.39 2.21
C ARG A 46 25.41 8.49 3.56
N ARG A 47 25.61 9.58 4.30
CA ARG A 47 24.94 9.82 5.58
C ARG A 47 23.42 9.98 5.41
N LEU A 48 22.98 10.71 4.39
CA LEU A 48 21.55 10.89 4.10
C LEU A 48 20.88 9.57 3.70
N ARG A 49 21.53 8.76 2.86
CA ARG A 49 21.03 7.42 2.50
C ARG A 49 20.88 6.52 3.73
N GLN A 50 21.87 6.50 4.62
CA GLN A 50 21.78 5.76 5.88
C GLN A 50 20.63 6.25 6.77
N ARG A 51 20.40 7.56 6.84
CA ARG A 51 19.27 8.13 7.60
C ARG A 51 17.92 7.77 7.01
N VAL A 52 17.79 7.73 5.67
CA VAL A 52 16.58 7.28 4.99
C VAL A 52 16.33 5.82 5.32
N GLU A 53 17.34 4.95 5.17
CA GLU A 53 17.20 3.52 5.49
C GLU A 53 16.86 3.29 6.96
N GLU A 54 17.46 4.05 7.88
CA GLU A 54 17.13 3.98 9.31
C GLU A 54 15.71 4.47 9.58
N ALA A 55 15.25 5.54 8.91
CA ALA A 55 13.90 6.05 9.03
C ALA A 55 12.87 5.06 8.46
N GLU A 56 13.16 4.41 7.33
CA GLU A 56 12.34 3.35 6.74
C GLU A 56 12.27 2.14 7.67
N ARG A 57 13.39 1.72 8.25
CA ARG A 57 13.44 0.62 9.23
C ARG A 57 12.65 0.97 10.50
N LYS A 58 12.80 2.20 11.01
CA LYS A 58 12.02 2.69 12.17
C LYS A 58 10.54 2.81 11.84
N SER A 59 10.18 3.27 10.65
CA SER A 59 8.81 3.34 10.16
C SER A 59 8.20 1.93 10.05
N SER A 60 8.90 0.99 9.43
CA SER A 60 8.48 -0.43 9.34
C SER A 60 8.32 -1.07 10.72
N ASN A 61 9.24 -0.81 11.64
CA ASN A 61 9.15 -1.32 13.01
C ASN A 61 8.01 -0.66 13.79
N ALA A 62 7.81 0.66 13.64
CA ALA A 62 6.70 1.38 14.24
C ALA A 62 5.35 0.91 13.68
N LEU A 63 5.28 0.61 12.38
CA LEU A 63 4.12 0.02 11.73
C LEU A 63 3.88 -1.40 12.25
N GLY A 64 4.92 -2.20 12.45
CA GLY A 64 4.83 -3.52 13.09
C GLY A 64 4.33 -3.48 14.54
N VAL A 65 4.80 -2.50 15.33
CA VAL A 65 4.38 -2.31 16.74
C VAL A 65 2.99 -1.69 16.84
N ALA A 66 2.62 -0.77 15.94
CA ALA A 66 1.27 -0.24 15.85
C ALA A 66 0.26 -1.32 15.43
N LYS A 67 0.63 -2.19 14.49
CA LYS A 67 -0.14 -3.40 14.15
C LYS A 67 -0.29 -4.33 15.36
N ALA A 68 0.74 -4.50 16.19
CA ALA A 68 0.65 -5.35 17.39
C ALA A 68 -0.33 -4.83 18.46
N HIS A 69 -0.58 -3.52 18.52
CA HIS A 69 -1.53 -2.93 19.48
C HIS A 69 -2.95 -2.75 18.92
N ASP A 70 -3.14 -2.77 17.59
CA ASP A 70 -4.45 -2.49 16.94
C ASP A 70 -5.00 -3.68 16.11
N ASP A 71 -4.17 -4.60 15.58
CA ASP A 71 -4.63 -5.72 14.72
C ASP A 71 -5.02 -7.00 15.49
N GLY A 72 -5.09 -6.96 16.81
CA GLY A 72 -5.58 -8.10 17.59
C GLY A 72 -4.74 -9.36 17.40
N VAL A 73 -3.41 -9.28 17.35
CA VAL A 73 -2.57 -10.48 17.44
C VAL A 73 -2.52 -10.93 18.90
N ARG A 74 -2.86 -12.20 19.15
CA ARG A 74 -2.81 -12.80 20.48
C ARG A 74 -1.37 -13.03 20.93
N ALA A 75 -1.18 -13.27 22.22
CA ALA A 75 0.14 -13.57 22.80
C ALA A 75 0.82 -14.80 22.17
N ASP A 76 0.06 -15.68 21.52
CA ASP A 76 0.54 -16.85 20.78
C ASP A 76 0.90 -16.56 19.30
N GLY A 77 0.80 -15.31 18.86
CA GLY A 77 1.04 -14.90 17.47
C GLY A 77 -0.14 -15.16 16.52
N SER A 78 -1.24 -15.74 17.00
CA SER A 78 -2.43 -15.98 16.17
C SER A 78 -3.30 -14.72 16.03
N PRO A 79 -3.99 -14.51 14.89
CA PRO A 79 -4.93 -13.41 14.75
C PRO A 79 -6.13 -13.61 15.68
N SER A 80 -6.62 -12.52 16.28
CA SER A 80 -7.79 -12.51 17.16
C SER A 80 -9.03 -12.96 16.40
N LYS A 81 -10.06 -13.35 17.16
CA LYS A 81 -11.38 -13.66 16.58
C LYS A 81 -11.95 -12.49 15.77
N VAL A 82 -11.72 -11.26 16.22
CA VAL A 82 -12.15 -10.05 15.49
C VAL A 82 -11.40 -9.94 14.17
N GLU A 83 -10.09 -10.14 14.19
CA GLU A 83 -9.26 -10.06 12.99
C GLU A 83 -9.63 -11.15 11.98
N GLN A 84 -9.85 -12.38 12.42
CA GLN A 84 -10.27 -13.44 11.52
C GLN A 84 -11.65 -13.18 10.92
N ALA A 85 -12.61 -12.71 11.73
CA ALA A 85 -13.92 -12.29 11.22
C ALA A 85 -13.79 -11.13 10.22
N ARG A 86 -12.89 -10.17 10.48
CA ARG A 86 -12.57 -9.04 9.61
C ARG A 86 -12.07 -9.52 8.24
N LEU A 87 -11.06 -10.38 8.22
CA LEU A 87 -10.48 -10.91 6.98
C LEU A 87 -11.50 -11.72 6.19
N LYS A 88 -12.26 -12.62 6.85
CA LYS A 88 -13.31 -13.42 6.20
C LYS A 88 -14.40 -12.53 5.60
N ALA A 89 -14.90 -11.55 6.35
CA ALA A 89 -15.92 -10.62 5.87
C ALA A 89 -15.45 -9.80 4.67
N ARG A 90 -14.24 -9.23 4.74
CA ARG A 90 -13.65 -8.43 3.66
C ARG A 90 -13.47 -9.27 2.39
N ASN A 91 -12.83 -10.43 2.52
CA ASN A 91 -12.49 -11.27 1.38
C ASN A 91 -13.77 -11.78 0.69
N GLU A 92 -14.77 -12.20 1.48
CA GLU A 92 -16.03 -12.67 0.92
C GLU A 92 -16.82 -11.53 0.27
N LEU A 93 -16.85 -10.34 0.86
CA LEU A 93 -17.56 -9.21 0.29
C LEU A 93 -16.95 -8.82 -1.06
N VAL A 94 -15.64 -8.62 -1.12
CA VAL A 94 -14.95 -8.28 -2.38
C VAL A 94 -15.10 -9.40 -3.42
N ARG A 95 -15.00 -10.67 -3.01
CA ARG A 95 -15.24 -11.82 -3.88
C ARG A 95 -16.66 -11.80 -4.44
N LYS A 96 -17.68 -11.57 -3.61
CA LYS A 96 -19.08 -11.48 -4.05
C LYS A 96 -19.30 -10.27 -4.95
N THR A 97 -18.68 -9.13 -4.68
CA THR A 97 -18.82 -7.93 -5.52
C THR A 97 -18.24 -8.17 -6.92
N LEU A 98 -17.09 -8.83 -7.04
CA LEU A 98 -16.40 -9.02 -8.33
C LEU A 98 -16.83 -10.27 -9.10
N LEU A 99 -17.20 -11.34 -8.39
CA LEU A 99 -17.57 -12.63 -9.01
C LEU A 99 -19.09 -12.90 -8.96
N GLY A 100 -19.83 -12.15 -8.16
CA GLY A 100 -21.27 -12.29 -8.03
C GLY A 100 -21.99 -11.76 -9.25
N SER A 101 -22.58 -12.66 -10.02
CA SER A 101 -23.52 -12.32 -11.08
C SER A 101 -24.85 -11.87 -10.47
N THR A 102 -25.43 -10.80 -11.01
CA THR A 102 -26.84 -10.34 -10.92
C THR A 102 -27.21 -9.33 -9.82
N GLY A 103 -27.17 -8.04 -10.21
CA GLY A 103 -27.94 -6.97 -9.58
C GLY A 103 -27.22 -5.63 -9.56
N THR A 104 -27.91 -4.56 -9.92
CA THR A 104 -27.50 -3.15 -9.69
C THR A 104 -27.37 -2.79 -8.21
N GLU A 105 -27.78 -3.69 -7.31
CA GLU A 105 -27.63 -3.56 -5.86
C GLU A 105 -26.35 -4.32 -5.46
N GLY A 106 -25.36 -3.59 -4.97
CA GLY A 106 -24.03 -4.12 -4.62
C GLY A 106 -24.06 -5.35 -3.70
N ALA A 107 -22.96 -6.09 -3.66
CA ALA A 107 -22.88 -7.30 -2.85
C ALA A 107 -22.97 -6.99 -1.35
N GLN A 108 -23.43 -7.99 -0.59
CA GLN A 108 -23.51 -7.92 0.86
C GLN A 108 -23.04 -9.20 1.54
N VAL A 109 -22.53 -9.03 2.76
CA VAL A 109 -22.16 -10.11 3.67
C VAL A 109 -22.83 -9.88 5.03
N THR A 110 -23.58 -10.87 5.49
CA THR A 110 -24.31 -10.81 6.77
C THR A 110 -23.48 -11.31 7.94
N VAL A 111 -23.89 -10.99 9.17
CA VAL A 111 -23.22 -11.52 10.37
C VAL A 111 -23.25 -13.05 10.42
N ALA A 112 -24.39 -13.66 10.07
CA ALA A 112 -24.55 -15.12 10.07
C ALA A 112 -23.57 -15.79 9.09
N GLU A 113 -23.45 -15.26 7.87
CA GLU A 113 -22.50 -15.78 6.88
C GLU A 113 -21.06 -15.73 7.38
N VAL A 114 -20.65 -14.65 8.06
CA VAL A 114 -19.29 -14.57 8.63
C VAL A 114 -19.10 -15.58 9.75
N GLN A 115 -20.10 -15.78 10.61
CA GLN A 115 -20.03 -16.79 11.67
C GLN A 115 -19.89 -18.20 11.08
N ASP A 116 -20.61 -18.50 10.00
CA ASP A 116 -20.55 -19.79 9.32
C ASP A 116 -19.20 -19.99 8.60
N MET A 117 -18.64 -18.95 7.98
CA MET A 117 -17.31 -18.99 7.37
C MET A 117 -16.16 -19.15 8.37
N CYS A 118 -16.38 -18.80 9.63
CA CYS A 118 -15.41 -19.01 10.71
C CYS A 118 -15.49 -20.42 11.31
N ARG A 119 -16.52 -21.21 10.98
CA ARG A 119 -16.69 -22.57 11.49
C ARG A 119 -16.05 -23.60 10.55
N PRO A 120 -15.55 -24.72 11.11
CA PRO A 120 -15.58 -25.11 12.52
C PRO A 120 -14.44 -24.53 13.37
N GLU A 121 -13.48 -23.83 12.78
CA GLU A 121 -12.21 -23.46 13.43
C GLU A 121 -12.42 -22.50 14.61
N LEU A 122 -13.37 -21.56 14.47
CA LEU A 122 -13.65 -20.52 15.45
C LEU A 122 -15.15 -20.29 15.66
N ASP A 123 -15.56 -20.43 16.92
CA ASP A 123 -16.86 -19.92 17.35
C ASP A 123 -16.77 -18.40 17.60
N VAL A 124 -17.31 -17.64 16.66
CA VAL A 124 -17.33 -16.17 16.65
C VAL A 124 -18.71 -15.66 17.10
N LYS A 125 -18.73 -14.76 18.08
CA LYS A 125 -19.97 -14.17 18.59
C LYS A 125 -20.46 -13.04 17.69
N TYR A 126 -21.77 -12.79 17.71
CA TYR A 126 -22.40 -11.69 16.98
C TYR A 126 -21.69 -10.33 17.17
N GLN A 127 -21.36 -9.97 18.42
CA GLN A 127 -20.67 -8.72 18.72
C GLN A 127 -19.27 -8.65 18.09
N THR A 128 -18.54 -9.77 18.04
CA THR A 128 -17.22 -9.84 17.40
C THR A 128 -17.29 -9.51 15.91
N VAL A 129 -18.33 -9.99 15.21
CA VAL A 129 -18.54 -9.66 13.80
C VAL A 129 -18.95 -8.19 13.63
N LYS A 130 -19.79 -7.65 14.54
CA LYS A 130 -20.12 -6.23 14.53
C LYS A 130 -18.91 -5.33 14.68
N ASP A 131 -18.01 -5.67 15.60
CA ASP A 131 -16.76 -4.95 15.80
C ASP A 131 -15.90 -5.04 14.53
N ALA A 132 -15.78 -6.23 13.94
CA ALA A 132 -15.08 -6.41 12.67
C ALA A 132 -15.65 -5.53 11.54
N PHE A 133 -16.98 -5.44 11.40
CA PHE A 133 -17.62 -4.56 10.42
C PHE A 133 -17.36 -3.07 10.71
N ALA A 134 -17.40 -2.65 11.97
CA ALA A 134 -17.07 -1.28 12.36
C ALA A 134 -15.61 -0.93 12.01
N HIS A 135 -14.66 -1.85 12.26
CA HIS A 135 -13.27 -1.67 11.86
C HIS A 135 -13.11 -1.59 10.34
N LEU A 136 -13.81 -2.43 9.57
CA LEU A 136 -13.75 -2.40 8.10
C LEU A 136 -14.23 -1.06 7.54
N THR A 137 -15.38 -0.59 8.02
CA THR A 137 -15.99 0.69 7.57
C THR A 137 -15.21 1.91 8.03
N SER A 138 -14.52 1.83 9.18
CA SER A 138 -13.60 2.88 9.62
C SER A 138 -12.30 2.92 8.79
N LYS A 139 -11.86 1.78 8.25
CA LYS A 139 -10.60 1.65 7.50
C LYS A 139 -10.78 1.89 6.00
N TRP A 140 -11.90 1.44 5.44
CA TRP A 140 -12.21 1.52 4.02
C TRP A 140 -13.57 2.18 3.84
N ASP A 141 -13.55 3.38 3.26
CA ASP A 141 -14.72 4.20 2.97
C ASP A 141 -15.67 3.58 1.94
N THR A 142 -15.18 2.66 1.11
CA THR A 142 -16.00 1.88 0.17
C THR A 142 -16.98 0.93 0.85
N PHE A 143 -16.78 0.59 2.13
CA PHE A 143 -17.67 -0.31 2.86
C PHE A 143 -18.73 0.49 3.61
N THR A 144 -19.97 0.01 3.52
CA THR A 144 -21.10 0.59 4.24
C THR A 144 -21.79 -0.47 5.08
N LEU A 145 -22.43 -0.02 6.17
CA LEU A 145 -23.30 -0.87 6.97
C LEU A 145 -24.71 -0.80 6.40
N GLY A 146 -25.30 -1.97 6.17
CA GLY A 146 -26.68 -2.11 5.74
C GLY A 146 -27.47 -3.02 6.66
N GLU A 147 -28.74 -3.21 6.30
CA GLU A 147 -29.63 -4.20 6.88
C GLU A 147 -30.28 -4.99 5.75
N THR A 148 -30.44 -6.31 5.95
CA THR A 148 -31.19 -7.15 5.03
C THR A 148 -32.69 -6.92 5.18
N ALA A 149 -33.49 -7.49 4.27
CA ALA A 149 -34.96 -7.45 4.38
C ALA A 149 -35.49 -8.02 5.71
N ASP A 150 -34.77 -8.96 6.32
CA ASP A 150 -35.11 -9.56 7.62
C ASP A 150 -34.62 -8.73 8.83
N GLY A 151 -34.04 -7.55 8.60
CA GLY A 151 -33.46 -6.70 9.65
C GLY A 151 -32.11 -7.18 10.17
N ASN A 152 -31.44 -8.11 9.47
CA ASN A 152 -30.10 -8.56 9.87
C ASN A 152 -29.04 -7.57 9.39
N ARG A 153 -28.09 -7.25 10.27
CA ARG A 153 -26.99 -6.36 9.92
C ARG A 153 -26.08 -6.99 8.86
N SER A 154 -25.75 -6.21 7.84
CA SER A 154 -24.86 -6.60 6.75
C SER A 154 -23.76 -5.56 6.49
N LEU A 155 -22.67 -6.02 5.90
CA LEU A 155 -21.62 -5.20 5.32
C LEU A 155 -21.82 -5.20 3.79
N GLN A 156 -21.78 -4.02 3.18
CA GLN A 156 -22.08 -3.83 1.77
C GLN A 156 -20.94 -3.11 1.06
N CYS A 157 -20.80 -3.35 -0.24
CA CYS A 157 -19.85 -2.68 -1.12
C CYS A 157 -20.41 -2.56 -2.53
N ALA A 158 -20.38 -1.35 -3.08
CA ALA A 158 -20.63 -1.13 -4.51
C ALA A 158 -19.41 -1.55 -5.34
N GLU A 159 -19.63 -2.01 -6.57
CA GLU A 159 -18.55 -2.47 -7.45
C GLU A 159 -17.65 -1.33 -7.92
N ASP A 160 -18.25 -0.19 -8.29
CA ASP A 160 -17.57 1.01 -8.76
C ASP A 160 -16.75 1.73 -7.68
N ALA A 161 -17.02 1.43 -6.40
CA ALA A 161 -16.29 1.96 -5.26
C ALA A 161 -15.06 1.12 -4.89
N LEU A 162 -14.88 -0.09 -5.45
CA LEU A 162 -13.76 -0.96 -5.13
C LEU A 162 -12.43 -0.39 -5.63
N ARG A 163 -11.49 -0.23 -4.69
CA ARG A 163 -10.13 0.24 -4.97
C ARG A 163 -9.19 -0.93 -5.28
N HIS A 164 -8.22 -0.71 -6.17
CA HIS A 164 -7.22 -1.72 -6.57
C HIS A 164 -6.39 -2.25 -5.39
N ASP A 165 -6.03 -1.40 -4.42
CA ASP A 165 -5.24 -1.79 -3.25
C ASP A 165 -6.01 -2.75 -2.32
N LEU A 166 -7.31 -2.52 -2.15
CA LEU A 166 -8.19 -3.43 -1.42
C LEU A 166 -8.31 -4.79 -2.12
N VAL A 167 -8.50 -4.80 -3.44
CA VAL A 167 -8.61 -6.04 -4.22
C VAL A 167 -7.30 -6.83 -4.18
N GLY A 168 -6.16 -6.16 -4.34
CA GLY A 168 -4.84 -6.80 -4.24
C GLY A 168 -4.60 -7.44 -2.86
N ALA A 169 -5.02 -6.79 -1.78
CA ALA A 169 -4.93 -7.37 -0.43
C ALA A 169 -5.81 -8.62 -0.26
N VAL A 170 -6.98 -8.66 -0.92
CA VAL A 170 -7.87 -9.83 -0.91
C VAL A 170 -7.29 -10.97 -1.74
N GLU A 171 -6.67 -10.67 -2.88
CA GLU A 171 -5.96 -11.65 -3.71
C GLU A 171 -4.83 -12.34 -2.97
N GLU A 172 -3.98 -11.57 -2.30
CA GLU A 172 -2.89 -12.07 -1.47
C GLU A 172 -3.40 -13.04 -0.40
N ASP A 173 -4.44 -12.63 0.34
CA ASP A 173 -5.04 -13.45 1.40
C ASP A 173 -5.70 -14.75 0.88
N LEU A 174 -6.25 -14.72 -0.34
CA LEU A 174 -6.89 -15.88 -0.95
C LEU A 174 -5.93 -16.74 -1.77
N GLY A 175 -4.69 -16.28 -2.00
CA GLY A 175 -3.73 -16.94 -2.89
C GLY A 175 -4.20 -16.99 -4.35
N ARG A 176 -4.84 -15.91 -4.84
CA ARG A 176 -5.39 -15.80 -6.21
C ARG A 176 -4.81 -14.60 -6.94
N ASP A 177 -4.94 -14.58 -8.28
CA ASP A 177 -4.40 -13.50 -9.14
C ASP A 177 -5.39 -13.05 -10.23
N ASP A 178 -6.68 -13.36 -10.07
CA ASP A 178 -7.72 -13.15 -11.08
C ASP A 178 -8.74 -12.05 -10.74
N LEU A 179 -8.83 -11.60 -9.49
CA LEU A 179 -9.79 -10.57 -9.05
C LEU A 179 -9.40 -9.17 -9.58
N THR A 180 -8.13 -8.81 -9.53
CA THR A 180 -7.63 -7.53 -10.06
C THR A 180 -7.80 -7.46 -11.57
N LYS A 181 -7.61 -8.58 -12.27
CA LYS A 181 -7.89 -8.68 -13.72
C LYS A 181 -9.37 -8.48 -14.02
N GLY A 182 -10.26 -9.04 -13.17
CA GLY A 182 -11.70 -8.85 -13.25
C GLY A 182 -12.12 -7.39 -13.11
N LEU A 183 -11.60 -6.70 -12.09
CA LEU A 183 -11.90 -5.28 -11.83
C LEU A 183 -11.50 -4.38 -13.02
N ILE A 184 -10.33 -4.62 -13.62
CA ILE A 184 -9.90 -3.86 -14.81
C ILE A 184 -10.82 -4.13 -16.02
N SER A 185 -11.29 -5.37 -16.15
CA SER A 185 -12.15 -5.77 -17.26
C SER A 185 -13.58 -5.21 -17.14
N SER A 186 -14.13 -5.06 -15.93
CA SER A 186 -15.46 -4.49 -15.73
C SER A 186 -15.49 -2.96 -15.93
N GLY A 187 -14.41 -2.24 -15.58
CA GLY A 187 -14.30 -0.80 -15.81
C GLY A 187 -14.10 -0.35 -17.27
N GLY A 188 -13.69 -1.26 -18.17
CA GLY A 188 -13.39 -0.95 -19.59
C GLY A 188 -14.45 -1.40 -20.60
N GLY A 189 -15.52 -2.09 -20.15
CA GLY A 189 -16.48 -2.79 -21.03
C GLY A 189 -17.70 -2.00 -21.51
N GLY A 190 -17.75 -0.68 -21.28
CA GLY A 190 -18.84 0.20 -21.69
C GLY A 190 -18.77 0.60 -23.18
N GLY A 191 -18.88 -0.36 -24.09
CA GLY A 191 -18.81 -0.10 -25.52
C GLY A 191 -19.24 -1.27 -26.39
N GLY A 192 -20.54 -1.55 -26.45
CA GLY A 192 -21.13 -2.37 -27.51
C GLY A 192 -22.09 -3.45 -27.04
N ARG A 193 -23.34 -3.06 -26.77
CA ARG A 193 -24.53 -3.82 -27.15
C ARG A 193 -25.65 -2.86 -27.49
#